data_AF-A0A6N7LSB1-F1
#
_entry.id   AF-A0A6N7LSB1-F1
#
_cell.length_a   1.000
_cell.length_b   1.000
_cell.length_c   1.000
_cell.angle_alpha   90.00
_cell.angle_beta   90.00
_cell.angle_gamma   90.00
#
_symmetry.space_group_name_H-M   'P 1'
#
loop_
_entity.id
_entity.type
_entity.pdbx_description
1 polymer ?
#
loop_
_entity_poly.entity_id
_entity_poly.type
_entity_poly.pdbx_seq_one_letter_code
_entity_poly.pdbx_strand_id
1 'polypeptide(L)'
;MKAIKNHLKNKLPGLLFVISLPISCLVQAAGLEPLKDIELQSISGGDAIQLTVRLRNNVDASNNPIGCVPDTLNPCRLGLEFTDREGKWLMLKEFYGTIAIEDMRLQGATLRNSNSSYRDTSRFEASDGACLLSACNPNGLTAIMLTYPNAKAAGEYSDMTTFLNIGRMALEFDNGATPGYMVDNNSGSALAFRISDSASSNGAMQMRFDGSAMIYGF
;
A
#
# COMPACT_ATOMS: atom_id res chain seq x y z
N MET A 1 -28.07 -62.19 61.22
CA MET A 1 -27.50 -63.55 61.03
C MET A 1 -27.13 -63.68 59.55
N LYS A 2 -25.84 -63.95 59.23
CA LYS A 2 -25.15 -64.02 57.90
C LYS A 2 -24.99 -62.67 57.16
N ALA A 3 -23.84 -61.96 57.15
CA ALA A 3 -22.46 -62.21 56.64
C ALA A 3 -22.39 -62.29 55.09
N ILE A 4 -21.66 -61.40 54.37
CA ILE A 4 -20.22 -61.44 53.98
C ILE A 4 -19.87 -60.07 53.30
N LYS A 5 -18.93 -59.22 53.77
CA LYS A 5 -17.44 -59.11 53.63
C LYS A 5 -16.86 -58.47 52.31
N ASN A 6 -16.25 -57.28 52.47
CA ASN A 6 -15.09 -56.64 51.77
C ASN A 6 -15.26 -56.17 50.28
N HIS A 7 -14.79 -55.01 49.80
CA HIS A 7 -13.49 -54.33 49.96
C HIS A 7 -13.48 -52.83 49.49
N LEU A 8 -12.80 -51.97 50.27
CA LEU A 8 -11.84 -50.88 49.90
C LEU A 8 -12.22 -49.59 49.11
N LYS A 9 -12.01 -48.43 49.79
CA LYS A 9 -11.27 -47.18 49.41
C LYS A 9 -11.76 -46.39 48.15
N ASN A 10 -11.89 -45.05 48.11
CA ASN A 10 -11.06 -43.98 48.66
C ASN A 10 -11.68 -42.59 48.34
N LYS A 11 -11.50 -41.63 49.28
CA LYS A 11 -11.22 -40.17 49.12
C LYS A 11 -12.31 -39.14 48.74
N LEU A 12 -12.75 -38.44 49.82
CA LEU A 12 -12.90 -36.98 50.07
C LEU A 12 -12.06 -36.04 49.15
N PRO A 13 -12.27 -34.69 49.08
CA PRO A 13 -12.89 -33.80 50.10
C PRO A 13 -13.72 -32.58 49.62
N GLY A 14 -14.34 -31.87 50.57
CA GLY A 14 -14.80 -30.49 50.37
C GLY A 14 -15.24 -29.77 51.66
N LEU A 15 -14.62 -28.61 51.91
CA LEU A 15 -15.27 -27.28 52.00
C LEU A 15 -14.97 -26.41 53.24
N LEU A 16 -14.74 -25.11 52.93
CA LEU A 16 -14.85 -23.84 53.69
C LEU A 16 -13.69 -23.34 54.58
N PHE A 17 -13.07 -22.22 54.17
CA PHE A 17 -13.27 -20.91 54.84
C PHE A 17 -12.75 -19.72 53.99
N VAL A 18 -13.39 -18.57 54.17
CA VAL A 18 -13.30 -17.30 53.40
C VAL A 18 -12.29 -16.34 54.03
N ILE A 19 -11.43 -15.67 53.24
CA ILE A 19 -10.74 -14.41 53.60
C ILE A 19 -10.69 -13.49 52.37
N SER A 20 -11.19 -12.27 52.53
CA SER A 20 -11.18 -11.16 51.57
C SER A 20 -9.86 -10.37 51.59
N LEU A 21 -9.24 -10.14 50.43
CA LEU A 21 -8.21 -9.10 50.21
C LEU A 21 -8.65 -8.17 49.05
N PRO A 22 -8.46 -6.85 49.17
CA PRO A 22 -8.76 -5.90 48.09
C PRO A 22 -7.65 -5.97 47.04
N ILE A 23 -8.00 -6.34 45.80
CA ILE A 23 -7.09 -6.27 44.67
C ILE A 23 -7.11 -4.82 44.18
N SER A 24 -6.08 -4.06 44.57
CA SER A 24 -5.73 -2.79 43.92
C SER A 24 -5.41 -3.09 42.45
N CYS A 25 -6.35 -2.77 41.55
CA CYS A 25 -6.11 -2.86 40.12
C CYS A 25 -5.21 -1.68 39.73
N LEU A 26 -3.90 -1.89 39.80
CA LEU A 26 -2.91 -1.05 39.12
C LEU A 26 -3.14 -1.23 37.61
N VAL A 27 -3.92 -0.33 37.03
CA VAL A 27 -3.93 -0.13 35.58
C VAL A 27 -2.59 0.49 35.24
N GLN A 28 -1.59 -0.34 34.94
CA GLN A 28 -0.46 0.11 34.15
C GLN A 28 -1.02 0.51 32.80
N ALA A 29 -1.08 1.82 32.54
CA ALA A 29 -1.12 2.31 31.19
C ALA A 29 0.09 1.73 30.48
N ALA A 30 -0.13 0.72 29.63
CA ALA A 30 0.89 0.21 28.73
C ALA A 30 1.32 1.41 27.89
N GLY A 31 2.48 1.98 28.23
CA GLY A 31 3.14 2.93 27.35
C GLY A 31 3.30 2.26 26.00
N LEU A 32 3.18 3.05 24.94
CA LEU A 32 3.60 2.61 23.61
C LEU A 32 5.11 2.33 23.70
N GLU A 33 5.47 1.08 23.97
CA GLU A 33 6.86 0.63 23.97
C GLU A 33 7.25 0.20 22.54
N PRO A 34 8.46 0.55 22.07
CA PRO A 34 8.98 0.04 20.82
C PRO A 34 9.03 -1.49 20.84
N LEU A 35 8.55 -2.12 19.76
CA LEU A 35 8.58 -3.57 19.58
C LEU A 35 10.02 -4.09 19.79
N LYS A 36 10.19 -5.13 20.61
CA LYS A 36 11.53 -5.70 20.86
C LYS A 36 11.99 -6.50 19.65
N ASP A 37 13.30 -6.53 19.41
CA ASP A 37 13.89 -7.29 18.28
C ASP A 37 13.48 -8.77 18.28
N ILE A 38 13.23 -9.38 19.44
CA ILE A 38 12.75 -10.76 19.56
C ILE A 38 11.28 -10.92 19.10
N GLU A 39 10.46 -9.88 19.27
CA GLU A 39 9.07 -9.84 18.80
C GLU A 39 9.05 -9.59 17.28
N LEU A 40 9.92 -8.73 16.77
CA LEU A 40 10.18 -8.58 15.33
C LEU A 40 10.77 -9.85 14.70
N GLN A 41 11.60 -10.59 15.43
CA GLN A 41 12.18 -11.85 14.99
C GLN A 41 11.14 -12.99 15.02
N SER A 42 10.10 -12.92 15.86
CA SER A 42 8.94 -13.81 15.76
C SER A 42 8.06 -13.50 14.53
N ILE A 43 8.20 -12.30 13.96
CA ILE A 43 7.66 -11.90 12.65
C ILE A 43 8.66 -12.23 11.53
N SER A 44 9.75 -12.98 11.79
CA SER A 44 10.58 -13.54 10.72
C SER A 44 9.93 -14.82 10.17
N GLY A 45 8.87 -14.67 9.37
CA GLY A 45 8.28 -15.80 8.64
C GLY A 45 6.86 -15.66 8.09
N GLY A 46 6.13 -14.56 8.31
CA GLY A 46 4.70 -14.48 7.95
C GLY A 46 4.38 -13.35 6.98
N ASP A 47 3.92 -13.72 5.79
CA ASP A 47 3.18 -12.93 4.80
C ASP A 47 3.90 -11.71 4.18
N ALA A 48 4.55 -11.95 3.04
CA ALA A 48 4.87 -10.88 2.11
C ALA A 48 3.57 -10.24 1.61
N ILE A 49 3.50 -8.91 1.63
CA ILE A 49 2.38 -8.18 1.04
C ILE A 49 2.61 -8.12 -0.46
N GLN A 50 1.77 -8.83 -1.21
CA GLN A 50 1.71 -8.71 -2.66
C GLN A 50 0.73 -7.59 -3.03
N LEU A 51 1.23 -6.61 -3.77
CA LEU A 51 0.42 -5.56 -4.37
C LEU A 51 0.33 -5.78 -5.89
N THR A 52 -0.91 -5.81 -6.38
CA THR A 52 -1.21 -5.76 -7.82
C THR A 52 -2.16 -4.58 -8.05
N VAL A 53 -1.77 -3.62 -8.89
CA VAL A 53 -2.63 -2.48 -9.26
C VAL A 53 -2.87 -2.52 -10.75
N ARG A 54 -4.13 -2.52 -11.19
CA ARG A 54 -4.51 -2.39 -12.60
C ARG A 54 -5.74 -1.50 -12.72
N LEU A 55 -5.71 -0.48 -13.56
CA LEU A 55 -6.86 0.42 -13.75
C LEU A 55 -7.05 0.80 -15.22
N ARG A 56 -8.01 0.13 -15.86
CA ARG A 56 -8.49 0.41 -17.23
C ARG A 56 -9.74 1.26 -17.17
N ASN A 57 -9.89 2.27 -18.02
CA ASN A 57 -11.15 3.00 -18.12
C ASN A 57 -11.48 3.39 -19.56
N ASN A 58 -12.77 3.24 -19.89
CA ASN A 58 -13.37 3.38 -21.22
C ASN A 58 -12.55 2.72 -22.33
N VAL A 59 -11.92 1.56 -22.09
CA VAL A 59 -11.18 0.85 -23.14
C VAL A 59 -11.48 -0.64 -23.21
N ASP A 60 -11.50 -1.18 -24.42
CA ASP A 60 -11.63 -2.62 -24.69
C ASP A 60 -10.33 -3.38 -24.40
N ALA A 61 -10.34 -4.71 -24.59
CA ALA A 61 -9.18 -5.58 -24.39
C ALA A 61 -7.95 -5.14 -25.21
N SER A 62 -8.17 -4.49 -26.34
CA SER A 62 -7.17 -3.96 -27.27
C SER A 62 -6.82 -2.49 -27.03
N ASN A 63 -7.25 -1.90 -25.91
CA ASN A 63 -7.05 -0.50 -25.54
C ASN A 63 -7.77 0.52 -26.45
N ASN A 64 -8.81 0.11 -27.16
CA ASN A 64 -9.63 1.04 -27.94
C ASN A 64 -10.72 1.66 -27.08
N PRO A 65 -11.04 2.96 -27.28
CA PRO A 65 -12.09 3.64 -26.53
C PRO A 65 -13.46 2.96 -26.67
N ILE A 66 -14.14 2.66 -25.56
CA ILE A 66 -15.51 2.13 -25.52
C ILE A 66 -16.49 3.22 -25.09
N GLY A 67 -17.58 3.35 -25.84
CA GLY A 67 -18.75 4.14 -25.42
C GLY A 67 -18.52 5.64 -25.51
N CYS A 68 -17.71 6.09 -26.46
CA CYS A 68 -17.19 7.46 -26.57
C CYS A 68 -17.80 8.27 -27.68
N VAL A 69 -19.11 8.17 -27.80
CA VAL A 69 -19.88 8.87 -28.81
C VAL A 69 -20.46 10.14 -28.17
N PRO A 70 -20.15 11.33 -28.71
CA PRO A 70 -20.62 12.58 -28.14
C PRO A 70 -22.05 12.87 -28.58
N ASP A 71 -23.03 12.55 -27.74
CA ASP A 71 -24.44 12.84 -28.04
C ASP A 71 -24.95 14.11 -27.32
N THR A 72 -24.49 14.39 -26.09
CA THR A 72 -24.77 15.67 -25.37
C THR A 72 -23.72 16.03 -24.32
N LEU A 73 -23.14 15.02 -23.66
CA LEU A 73 -22.10 15.12 -22.63
C LEU A 73 -21.05 14.08 -22.96
N ASN A 74 -19.76 14.45 -23.03
CA ASN A 74 -18.73 13.46 -23.38
C ASN A 74 -18.73 12.31 -22.34
N PRO A 75 -19.09 11.08 -22.72
CA PRO A 75 -19.23 9.96 -21.78
C PRO A 75 -17.87 9.42 -21.30
N CYS A 76 -16.77 9.80 -21.95
CA CYS A 76 -15.44 9.33 -21.67
C CYS A 76 -14.67 10.37 -20.86
N ARG A 77 -14.97 10.40 -19.56
CA ARG A 77 -14.45 11.38 -18.61
C ARG A 77 -14.33 10.80 -17.20
N LEU A 78 -13.40 11.34 -16.44
CA LEU A 78 -13.19 11.01 -15.03
C LEU A 78 -13.22 12.30 -14.22
N GLY A 79 -14.11 12.37 -13.22
CA GLY A 79 -14.16 13.47 -12.26
C GLY A 79 -13.49 13.07 -10.95
N LEU A 80 -12.61 13.93 -10.45
CA LEU A 80 -11.99 13.81 -9.13
C LEU A 80 -12.44 14.96 -8.25
N GLU A 81 -13.02 14.64 -7.10
CA GLU A 81 -13.32 15.59 -6.04
C GLU A 81 -12.32 15.40 -4.90
N PHE A 82 -11.85 16.50 -4.34
CA PHE A 82 -10.89 16.48 -3.24
C PHE A 82 -11.59 16.84 -1.93
N THR A 83 -11.27 16.10 -0.86
CA THR A 83 -11.67 16.45 0.50
C THR A 83 -11.26 17.89 0.81
N ASP A 84 -12.12 18.64 1.52
CA ASP A 84 -11.95 20.09 1.83
C ASP A 84 -12.15 21.04 0.62
N ARG A 85 -12.57 20.51 -0.53
CA ARG A 85 -12.89 21.29 -1.75
C ARG A 85 -14.20 20.80 -2.39
N GLU A 86 -15.21 20.62 -1.57
CA GLU A 86 -16.53 20.14 -1.97
C GLU A 86 -17.16 21.01 -3.08
N GLY A 87 -17.77 20.35 -4.06
CA GLY A 87 -18.36 20.99 -5.23
C GLY A 87 -17.34 21.57 -6.22
N LYS A 88 -16.05 21.17 -6.10
CA LYS A 88 -14.99 21.50 -7.06
C LYS A 88 -14.42 20.21 -7.65
N TRP A 89 -14.56 20.08 -8.95
CA TRP A 89 -14.24 18.86 -9.68
C TRP A 89 -13.05 19.09 -10.60
N LEU A 90 -12.02 18.25 -10.48
CA LEU A 90 -11.01 18.10 -11.52
C LEU A 90 -11.54 17.10 -12.55
N MET A 91 -11.87 17.60 -13.73
CA MET A 91 -12.49 16.84 -14.79
C MET A 91 -11.47 16.50 -15.86
N LEU A 92 -11.21 15.20 -16.02
CA LEU A 92 -10.40 14.63 -17.09
C LEU A 92 -11.36 14.25 -18.22
N LYS A 93 -11.31 14.94 -19.36
CA LYS A 93 -12.19 14.72 -20.50
C LYS A 93 -11.45 14.03 -21.64
N GLU A 94 -12.20 13.28 -22.45
CA GLU A 94 -11.63 12.38 -23.46
C GLU A 94 -10.64 11.40 -22.81
N PHE A 95 -11.04 10.87 -21.65
CA PHE A 95 -10.20 9.99 -20.86
C PHE A 95 -10.28 8.56 -21.40
N TYR A 96 -9.13 7.98 -21.76
CA TYR A 96 -9.00 6.54 -22.05
C TYR A 96 -7.79 5.99 -21.33
N GLY A 97 -7.96 4.95 -20.53
CA GLY A 97 -6.93 4.54 -19.60
C GLY A 97 -6.72 3.03 -19.55
N THR A 98 -5.51 2.64 -19.25
CA THR A 98 -5.07 1.44 -18.55
C THR A 98 -3.83 1.84 -17.76
N ILE A 99 -3.73 1.43 -16.51
CA ILE A 99 -2.50 1.41 -15.71
C ILE A 99 -2.38 -0.03 -15.23
N ALA A 100 -1.17 -0.54 -15.06
CA ALA A 100 -0.92 -1.83 -14.46
C ALA A 100 0.41 -1.73 -13.72
N ILE A 101 0.55 -2.36 -12.57
CA ILE A 101 1.77 -2.54 -11.78
C ILE A 101 1.60 -3.90 -11.12
N GLU A 102 2.46 -4.88 -11.39
CA GLU A 102 2.17 -6.27 -11.00
C GLU A 102 3.30 -6.95 -10.24
N ASP A 103 2.87 -7.79 -9.28
CA ASP A 103 3.66 -8.61 -8.36
C ASP A 103 4.78 -7.85 -7.62
N MET A 104 4.45 -6.64 -7.17
CA MET A 104 5.29 -5.94 -6.22
C MET A 104 5.15 -6.59 -4.85
N ARG A 105 6.26 -7.04 -4.27
CA ARG A 105 6.28 -7.72 -2.97
C ARG A 105 6.98 -6.86 -1.94
N LEU A 106 6.33 -6.65 -0.81
CA LEU A 106 6.88 -5.99 0.37
C LEU A 106 7.08 -7.05 1.47
N GLN A 107 8.29 -7.14 2.00
CA GLN A 107 8.62 -8.08 3.06
C GLN A 107 9.58 -7.46 4.07
N GLY A 108 9.54 -7.92 5.32
CA GLY A 108 10.56 -7.59 6.31
C GLY A 108 11.92 -8.14 5.91
N ALA A 109 12.97 -7.35 6.09
CA ALA A 109 14.35 -7.74 5.86
C ALA A 109 15.29 -6.99 6.81
N THR A 110 16.57 -7.33 6.80
CA THR A 110 17.62 -6.61 7.54
C THR A 110 18.63 -6.02 6.57
N LEU A 111 19.12 -4.82 6.86
CA LEU A 111 20.21 -4.22 6.13
C LEU A 111 21.49 -5.05 6.30
N ARG A 112 22.37 -4.98 5.30
CA ARG A 112 23.64 -5.72 5.34
C ARG A 112 24.48 -5.26 6.54
N ASN A 113 25.25 -6.20 7.11
CA ASN A 113 26.18 -5.91 8.20
C ASN A 113 27.49 -5.22 7.73
N SER A 114 27.54 -4.78 6.48
CA SER A 114 28.70 -4.15 5.88
C SER A 114 28.31 -2.95 5.02
N ASN A 115 29.15 -1.92 5.07
CA ASN A 115 28.96 -0.69 4.30
C ASN A 115 29.24 -0.93 2.81
N SER A 116 28.43 -0.35 1.95
CA SER A 116 28.75 -0.24 0.51
C SER A 116 29.77 0.88 0.29
N SER A 117 30.38 0.91 -0.90
CA SER A 117 31.25 2.02 -1.35
C SER A 117 30.51 3.35 -1.53
N TYR A 118 29.18 3.32 -1.52
CA TYR A 118 28.32 4.50 -1.67
C TYR A 118 27.73 4.98 -0.34
N ARG A 119 28.28 4.52 0.80
CA ARG A 119 27.85 4.97 2.12
C ARG A 119 28.06 6.47 2.26
N ASP A 120 27.02 7.13 2.74
CA ASP A 120 26.99 8.56 3.03
C ASP A 120 26.47 8.74 4.46
N THR A 121 27.35 9.16 5.38
CA THR A 121 27.02 9.29 6.81
C THR A 121 26.14 10.49 7.09
N SER A 122 26.22 11.53 6.26
CA SER A 122 25.46 12.77 6.43
C SER A 122 23.94 12.55 6.39
N ARG A 123 23.49 11.46 5.76
CA ARG A 123 22.06 11.07 5.71
C ARG A 123 21.50 10.64 7.06
N PHE A 124 22.37 10.29 8.00
CA PHE A 124 22.02 9.82 9.33
C PHE A 124 22.46 10.82 10.41
N GLU A 125 22.77 12.05 10.00
CA GLU A 125 23.10 13.16 10.88
C GLU A 125 21.89 14.10 10.99
N ALA A 126 21.64 14.60 12.19
CA ALA A 126 20.71 15.69 12.44
C ALA A 126 21.29 17.01 11.92
N SER A 127 20.48 18.06 11.89
CA SER A 127 20.90 19.39 11.42
C SER A 127 22.05 20.01 12.21
N ASP A 128 22.30 19.53 13.44
CA ASP A 128 23.40 19.93 14.31
C ASP A 128 24.64 19.03 14.19
N GLY A 129 24.61 18.04 13.28
CA GLY A 129 25.68 17.07 13.07
C GLY A 129 25.67 15.89 14.04
N ALA A 130 24.68 15.78 14.92
CA ALA A 130 24.55 14.63 15.82
C ALA A 130 24.06 13.40 15.04
N CYS A 131 24.66 12.23 15.26
CA CYS A 131 24.18 11.00 14.65
C CYS A 131 22.80 10.61 15.19
N LEU A 132 21.84 10.39 14.29
CA LEU A 132 20.50 9.85 14.58
C LEU A 132 20.57 8.36 14.96
N LEU A 133 21.61 7.67 14.52
CA LEU A 133 21.87 6.25 14.78
C LEU A 133 23.25 6.05 15.41
N SER A 134 23.46 4.91 16.06
CA SER A 134 24.79 4.53 16.54
C SER A 134 25.83 4.61 15.41
N ALA A 135 26.86 5.44 15.61
CA ALA A 135 27.93 5.70 14.64
C ALA A 135 27.46 6.14 13.23
N CYS A 136 26.28 6.76 13.12
CA CYS A 136 25.68 7.14 11.83
C CYS A 136 25.68 5.94 10.85
N ASN A 137 25.33 4.76 11.36
CA ASN A 137 25.42 3.51 10.61
C ASN A 137 24.15 2.68 10.76
N PRO A 138 23.40 2.44 9.67
CA PRO A 138 22.19 1.64 9.69
C PRO A 138 22.43 0.13 9.54
N ASN A 139 23.68 -0.34 9.53
CA ASN A 139 23.99 -1.76 9.32
C ASN A 139 23.27 -2.66 10.33
N GLY A 140 22.70 -3.75 9.83
CA GLY A 140 21.97 -4.73 10.64
C GLY A 140 20.59 -4.28 11.12
N LEU A 141 20.18 -3.03 10.87
CA LEU A 141 18.83 -2.56 11.21
C LEU A 141 17.78 -3.18 10.30
N THR A 142 16.56 -3.30 10.82
CA THR A 142 15.40 -3.76 10.08
C THR A 142 15.02 -2.78 8.98
N ALA A 143 14.60 -3.33 7.84
CA ALA A 143 14.13 -2.60 6.67
C ALA A 143 12.93 -3.34 6.05
N ILE A 144 12.18 -2.63 5.22
CA ILE A 144 11.20 -3.23 4.31
C ILE A 144 11.89 -3.43 2.98
N MET A 145 11.90 -4.65 2.47
CA MET A 145 12.39 -4.96 1.13
C MET A 145 11.23 -4.96 0.15
N LEU A 146 11.34 -4.12 -0.88
CA LEU A 146 10.49 -4.13 -2.06
C LEU A 146 11.19 -4.95 -3.14
N THR A 147 10.50 -5.96 -3.69
CA THR A 147 11.03 -6.80 -4.76
C THR A 147 10.02 -7.02 -5.86
N TYR A 148 10.53 -7.25 -7.06
CA TYR A 148 9.81 -7.88 -8.17
C TYR A 148 10.41 -9.27 -8.43
N PRO A 149 9.64 -10.27 -8.90
CA PRO A 149 10.16 -11.60 -9.13
C PRO A 149 11.28 -11.60 -10.16
N ASN A 150 12.48 -12.01 -9.76
CA ASN A 150 13.69 -11.98 -10.60
C ASN A 150 13.72 -13.03 -11.74
N ALA A 151 12.68 -13.85 -11.91
CA ALA A 151 12.67 -15.00 -12.82
C ALA A 151 11.74 -14.77 -14.03
N LYS A 152 11.99 -13.72 -14.80
CA LYS A 152 11.23 -13.41 -16.02
C LYS A 152 12.04 -13.67 -17.28
N ALA A 153 11.40 -14.28 -18.29
CA ALA A 153 12.03 -14.54 -19.57
C ALA A 153 12.39 -13.23 -20.30
N ALA A 154 13.31 -13.31 -21.27
CA ALA A 154 13.60 -12.16 -22.12
C ALA A 154 12.33 -11.76 -22.90
N GLY A 155 11.93 -10.49 -22.81
CA GLY A 155 10.71 -9.98 -23.44
C GLY A 155 9.48 -9.91 -22.54
N GLU A 156 9.56 -10.33 -21.27
CA GLU A 156 8.47 -10.20 -20.31
C GLU A 156 8.54 -8.88 -19.54
N TYR A 157 7.65 -7.94 -19.87
CA TYR A 157 7.55 -6.61 -19.28
C TYR A 157 6.18 -6.42 -18.61
N SER A 158 6.01 -7.02 -17.43
CA SER A 158 4.73 -7.03 -16.70
C SER A 158 4.76 -6.28 -15.37
N ASP A 159 5.86 -5.62 -15.01
CA ASP A 159 5.96 -4.96 -13.69
C ASP A 159 5.26 -3.62 -13.67
N MET A 160 5.10 -2.97 -14.83
CA MET A 160 4.16 -1.86 -14.98
C MET A 160 3.74 -1.71 -16.43
N THR A 161 2.44 -1.54 -16.70
CA THR A 161 1.93 -1.40 -18.08
C THR A 161 0.79 -0.39 -18.17
N THR A 162 1.02 0.76 -18.78
CA THR A 162 0.04 1.86 -18.81
C THR A 162 -0.17 2.39 -20.22
N PHE A 163 -1.43 2.55 -20.62
CA PHE A 163 -1.84 3.48 -21.66
C PHE A 163 -2.72 4.52 -20.99
N LEU A 164 -2.42 5.81 -21.04
CA LEU A 164 -3.33 6.80 -20.47
C LEU A 164 -3.41 8.02 -21.36
N ASN A 165 -4.62 8.36 -21.77
CA ASN A 165 -4.96 9.48 -22.62
C ASN A 165 -5.88 10.42 -21.85
N ILE A 166 -5.48 11.68 -21.75
CA ILE A 166 -6.30 12.78 -21.27
C ILE A 166 -6.26 13.86 -22.34
N GLY A 167 -7.37 13.99 -23.08
CA GLY A 167 -7.46 15.00 -24.13
C GLY A 167 -7.57 16.40 -23.56
N ARG A 168 -8.24 16.56 -22.41
CA ARG A 168 -8.44 17.86 -21.75
C ARG A 168 -8.57 17.69 -20.23
N MET A 169 -8.09 18.67 -19.46
CA MET A 169 -8.37 18.77 -18.03
C MET A 169 -9.02 20.11 -17.70
N ALA A 170 -10.10 20.12 -16.93
CA ALA A 170 -10.78 21.35 -16.53
C ALA A 170 -11.17 21.30 -15.06
N LEU A 171 -11.27 22.47 -14.42
CA LEU A 171 -11.94 22.61 -13.13
C LEU A 171 -13.40 22.97 -13.38
N GLU A 172 -14.32 22.18 -12.82
CA GLU A 172 -15.76 22.40 -12.91
C GLU A 172 -16.37 22.52 -11.52
N PHE A 173 -17.35 23.41 -11.38
CA PHE A 173 -17.90 23.80 -10.08
C PHE A 173 -19.39 23.49 -10.04
N ASP A 174 -19.86 23.05 -8.88
CA ASP A 174 -21.27 22.97 -8.59
C ASP A 174 -21.90 24.37 -8.69
N ASN A 175 -23.06 24.46 -9.34
CA ASN A 175 -23.77 25.73 -9.52
C ASN A 175 -25.18 25.72 -8.90
N GLY A 176 -25.39 24.89 -7.88
CA GLY A 176 -26.65 24.78 -7.13
C GLY A 176 -27.77 24.02 -7.84
N ALA A 177 -27.78 23.98 -9.18
CA ALA A 177 -28.73 23.20 -9.98
C ALA A 177 -28.06 21.98 -10.66
N THR A 178 -26.78 22.10 -10.99
CA THR A 178 -25.99 21.08 -11.67
C THR A 178 -24.69 20.85 -10.90
N PRO A 179 -24.44 19.61 -10.45
CA PRO A 179 -23.12 19.20 -9.98
C PRO A 179 -22.04 19.47 -11.03
N GLY A 180 -20.87 19.92 -10.59
CA GLY A 180 -19.76 20.30 -11.45
C GLY A 180 -19.32 19.17 -12.38
N TYR A 181 -19.35 17.91 -11.94
CA TYR A 181 -19.04 16.78 -12.82
C TYR A 181 -20.04 16.58 -13.98
N MET A 182 -21.21 17.21 -13.97
CA MET A 182 -22.18 17.18 -15.07
C MET A 182 -22.08 18.41 -15.98
N VAL A 183 -21.20 19.34 -15.65
CA VAL A 183 -20.87 20.46 -16.54
C VAL A 183 -20.02 19.90 -17.70
N ASP A 184 -20.14 20.49 -18.89
CA ASP A 184 -19.24 20.21 -20.01
C ASP A 184 -18.60 21.49 -20.52
N ASN A 185 -17.92 22.19 -19.64
CA ASN A 185 -17.28 23.44 -20.02
C ASN A 185 -16.02 23.14 -20.85
N ASN A 186 -16.07 23.47 -22.15
CA ASN A 186 -14.96 23.28 -23.07
C ASN A 186 -13.92 24.40 -23.02
N SER A 187 -14.24 25.55 -22.42
CA SER A 187 -13.39 26.75 -22.43
C SER A 187 -12.32 26.80 -21.33
N GLY A 188 -12.43 25.96 -20.29
CA GLY A 188 -11.52 25.93 -19.13
C GLY A 188 -10.42 24.88 -19.19
N SER A 189 -10.12 24.33 -20.36
CA SER A 189 -9.17 23.22 -20.49
C SER A 189 -7.72 23.68 -20.33
N ALA A 190 -7.03 23.14 -19.33
CA ALA A 190 -5.59 23.25 -19.17
C ALA A 190 -4.99 21.85 -19.32
N LEU A 191 -4.11 21.67 -20.31
CA LEU A 191 -3.28 20.48 -20.51
C LEU A 191 -4.01 19.24 -21.06
N ALA A 192 -3.33 18.60 -22.00
CA ALA A 192 -3.61 17.28 -22.52
C ALA A 192 -2.35 16.44 -22.31
N PHE A 193 -2.49 15.18 -21.91
CA PHE A 193 -1.34 14.28 -21.79
C PHE A 193 -1.66 12.88 -22.26
N ARG A 194 -0.67 12.23 -22.86
CA ARG A 194 -0.79 10.88 -23.39
C ARG A 194 0.48 10.10 -23.12
N ILE A 195 0.33 8.87 -22.62
CA ILE A 195 1.40 7.91 -22.43
C ILE A 195 1.04 6.65 -23.23
N SER A 196 1.87 6.28 -24.19
CA SER A 196 1.71 5.10 -25.03
C SER A 196 3.06 4.60 -25.57
N ASP A 197 3.14 3.32 -25.92
CA ASP A 197 4.24 2.74 -26.70
C ASP A 197 4.18 3.23 -28.16
N SER A 198 5.34 3.46 -28.78
CA SER A 198 5.48 3.78 -30.19
C SER A 198 5.03 2.68 -31.16
N ALA A 199 4.94 1.42 -30.70
CA ALA A 199 4.55 0.29 -31.54
C ALA A 199 3.11 0.38 -32.09
N SER A 200 2.23 1.15 -31.44
CA SER A 200 0.88 1.42 -31.94
C SER A 200 0.30 2.67 -31.27
N SER A 201 -0.71 3.30 -31.90
CA SER A 201 -1.31 4.53 -31.35
C SER A 201 -1.72 4.36 -29.88
N ASN A 202 -2.48 3.33 -29.51
CA ASN A 202 -2.88 3.04 -28.13
C ASN A 202 -2.06 1.91 -27.49
N GLY A 203 -0.81 1.74 -27.92
CA GLY A 203 0.09 0.74 -27.34
C GLY A 203 0.32 1.04 -25.87
N ALA A 204 0.16 0.05 -24.99
CA ALA A 204 0.52 0.24 -23.59
C ALA A 204 2.06 0.23 -23.48
N MET A 205 2.62 1.27 -22.85
CA MET A 205 4.04 1.27 -22.50
C MET A 205 4.30 0.10 -21.57
N GLN A 206 5.33 -0.72 -21.86
CA GLN A 206 5.72 -1.82 -20.98
C GLN A 206 7.02 -1.50 -20.23
N MET A 207 7.03 -1.79 -18.93
CA MET A 207 8.19 -1.64 -18.06
C MET A 207 8.47 -2.94 -17.31
N ARG A 208 9.76 -3.19 -17.09
CA ARG A 208 10.29 -4.29 -16.29
C ARG A 208 11.12 -3.71 -15.15
N PHE A 209 10.86 -4.20 -13.95
CA PHE A 209 11.64 -3.87 -12.77
C PHE A 209 12.35 -5.15 -12.31
N ASP A 210 13.67 -5.10 -12.21
CA ASP A 210 14.49 -6.21 -11.69
C ASP A 210 15.17 -5.78 -10.39
N GLY A 211 15.30 -6.72 -9.46
CA GLY A 211 16.05 -6.54 -8.23
C GLY A 211 15.19 -6.16 -7.01
N SER A 212 15.89 -5.64 -6.01
CA SER A 212 15.33 -5.36 -4.68
C SER A 212 15.72 -3.96 -4.22
N ALA A 213 14.74 -3.21 -3.73
CA ALA A 213 14.97 -1.95 -3.03
C ALA A 213 14.73 -2.15 -1.53
N MET A 214 15.54 -1.50 -0.70
CA MET A 214 15.37 -1.50 0.76
C MET A 214 14.85 -0.13 1.18
N ILE A 215 13.71 -0.11 1.86
CA ILE A 215 13.07 1.06 2.44
C ILE A 215 13.30 0.99 3.95
N TYR A 216 13.89 2.03 4.49
CA TYR A 216 14.18 2.17 5.91
C TYR A 216 14.16 3.65 6.28
N GLY A 217 13.84 3.96 7.53
CA GLY A 217 13.76 5.33 8.05
C GLY A 217 14.10 5.36 9.54
N PHE A 218 14.44 6.56 10.03
CA PHE A 218 14.86 6.85 11.41
C PHE A 218 14.42 8.26 11.77
#